data_AF-A0A534T770-F1
#
_entry.id   AF-A0A534T770-F1
#
_cell.length_a   1.000
_cell.length_b   1.000
_cell.length_c   1.000
_cell.angle_alpha   90.00
_cell.angle_beta   90.00
_cell.angle_gamma   90.00
#
_symmetry.space_group_name_H-M   'P 1'
#
loop_
_entity.id
_entity.type
_entity.pdbx_description
1 polymer ?
#
loop_
_entity_poly.entity_id
_entity_poly.type
_entity_poly.pdbx_seq_one_letter_code
_entity_poly.pdbx_strand_id
1 'polypeptide(L)'
;MRRELVLSAFALLAAVASQSAAYEAVAVTDGGTLSGTVKFDGTPPAPGKIAVTKDPEVCGQEKVAPELLVAASGGIANAVVSVKASKGKKLEVPA
;
A
#
# COMPACT_ATOMS: atom_id res chain seq x y z
N MET A 1 51.44 -11.50 -21.03
CA MET A 1 51.61 -11.99 -19.63
C MET A 1 50.98 -11.05 -18.60
N ARG A 2 51.40 -9.78 -18.45
CA ARG A 2 50.77 -8.80 -17.52
C ARG A 2 49.52 -8.06 -18.03
N ARG A 3 49.26 -8.06 -19.34
CA ARG A 3 48.05 -7.45 -19.94
C ARG A 3 46.84 -8.41 -19.95
N GLU A 4 47.10 -9.71 -19.91
CA GLU A 4 46.07 -10.77 -19.85
C GLU A 4 45.44 -10.90 -18.45
N LEU A 5 46.20 -10.57 -17.39
CA LEU A 5 45.68 -10.62 -16.01
C LEU A 5 44.73 -9.44 -15.69
N VAL A 6 44.83 -8.32 -16.39
CA VAL A 6 44.01 -7.13 -16.11
C VAL A 6 42.63 -7.24 -16.75
N LEU A 7 42.48 -8.00 -17.85
CA LEU A 7 41.17 -8.26 -18.46
C LEU A 7 40.31 -9.23 -17.64
N SER A 8 40.93 -10.14 -16.87
CA SER A 8 40.20 -11.12 -16.04
C SER A 8 39.63 -10.51 -14.74
N ALA A 9 40.12 -9.35 -14.30
CA ALA A 9 39.62 -8.69 -13.10
C ALA A 9 38.41 -7.77 -13.36
N PHE A 10 38.23 -7.31 -14.61
CA PHE A 10 37.12 -6.40 -14.96
C PHE A 10 35.81 -7.14 -15.27
N ALA A 11 35.87 -8.44 -15.56
CA ALA A 11 34.68 -9.26 -15.81
C ALA A 11 33.94 -9.67 -14.52
N LEU A 12 34.55 -9.55 -13.34
CA LEU A 12 33.92 -9.92 -12.07
C LEU A 12 33.07 -8.81 -11.43
N LEU A 13 33.17 -7.55 -11.86
CA LEU A 13 32.45 -6.43 -11.21
C LEU A 13 31.14 -6.02 -11.90
N ALA A 14 30.80 -6.55 -13.08
CA ALA A 14 29.62 -6.11 -13.85
C ALA A 14 28.31 -6.86 -13.52
N ALA A 15 28.34 -7.84 -12.62
CA ALA A 15 27.19 -8.71 -12.34
C ALA A 15 26.36 -8.33 -11.09
N VAL A 16 26.54 -7.12 -10.54
CA VAL A 16 25.59 -6.59 -9.55
C VAL A 16 24.38 -6.03 -10.30
N ALA A 17 23.69 -6.88 -11.05
CA ALA A 17 22.35 -6.59 -11.51
C ALA A 17 21.50 -6.36 -10.25
N SER A 18 20.93 -5.17 -10.13
CA SER A 18 19.99 -4.80 -9.09
C SER A 18 18.82 -5.79 -9.09
N GLN A 19 18.94 -6.87 -8.31
CA GLN A 19 17.84 -7.80 -8.05
C GLN A 19 16.83 -7.03 -7.19
N SER A 20 15.90 -6.36 -7.86
CA SER A 20 14.61 -6.03 -7.27
C SER A 20 14.02 -7.35 -6.79
N ALA A 21 14.13 -7.64 -5.50
CA ALA A 21 13.59 -8.87 -4.93
C ALA A 21 12.07 -8.88 -5.15
N ALA A 22 11.63 -9.74 -6.07
CA ALA A 22 10.22 -9.99 -6.29
C ALA A 22 9.62 -10.67 -5.06
N TYR A 23 8.31 -10.51 -4.86
CA TYR A 23 7.59 -11.19 -3.79
C TYR A 23 7.68 -12.71 -3.95
N GLU A 24 8.18 -13.40 -2.92
CA GLU A 24 8.30 -14.85 -2.91
C GLU A 24 7.11 -15.50 -2.18
N ALA A 25 6.35 -16.33 -2.89
CA ALA A 25 5.27 -17.10 -2.28
C ALA A 25 5.86 -18.26 -1.46
N VAL A 26 5.60 -18.27 -0.16
CA VAL A 26 6.05 -19.30 0.80
C VAL A 26 4.89 -19.77 1.67
N ALA A 27 5.04 -20.97 2.25
CA ALA A 27 4.16 -21.40 3.33
C ALA A 27 4.44 -20.53 4.58
N VAL A 28 3.40 -19.94 5.16
CA VAL A 28 3.51 -19.15 6.40
C VAL A 28 3.01 -20.01 7.55
N THR A 29 3.92 -20.57 8.34
CA THR A 29 3.64 -21.44 9.49
C THR A 29 3.41 -20.65 10.78
N ASP A 30 4.13 -19.55 10.95
CA ASP A 30 4.13 -18.73 12.17
C ASP A 30 3.54 -17.34 11.88
N GLY A 31 2.35 -17.34 11.27
CA GLY A 31 1.60 -16.12 10.97
C GLY A 31 0.93 -15.52 12.21
N GLY A 32 0.46 -14.27 12.08
CA GLY A 32 -0.29 -13.58 13.13
C GLY A 32 -1.50 -12.82 12.57
N THR A 33 -2.36 -12.36 13.49
CA THR A 33 -3.52 -11.53 13.17
C THR A 33 -3.23 -10.08 13.57
N LEU A 34 -3.47 -9.15 12.65
CA LEU A 34 -3.51 -7.72 12.95
C LEU A 34 -4.95 -7.33 13.28
N SER A 35 -5.16 -6.70 14.42
CA SER A 35 -6.46 -6.22 14.85
C SER A 35 -6.30 -4.89 15.57
N GLY A 36 -7.25 -3.98 15.38
CA GLY A 36 -7.20 -2.66 15.97
C GLY A 36 -8.23 -1.72 15.38
N THR A 37 -8.20 -0.48 15.84
CA THR A 37 -9.07 0.61 15.37
C THR A 37 -8.19 1.77 14.95
N VAL A 38 -8.41 2.28 13.74
CA VAL A 38 -7.76 3.52 13.27
C VAL A 38 -8.59 4.69 13.78
N LYS A 39 -7.96 5.59 14.54
CA LYS A 39 -8.60 6.78 15.10
C LYS A 39 -7.95 8.05 14.57
N PHE A 40 -8.78 9.07 14.37
CA PHE A 40 -8.32 10.43 14.14
C PHE A 40 -7.78 10.99 15.46
N ASP A 41 -6.60 11.60 15.41
CA ASP A 41 -5.99 12.24 16.58
C ASP A 41 -6.46 13.70 16.71
N GLY A 42 -6.98 14.06 17.89
CA GLY A 42 -7.55 15.37 18.15
C GLY A 42 -8.96 15.59 17.58
N THR A 43 -9.27 16.85 17.24
CA THR A 43 -10.59 17.24 16.71
C THR A 43 -10.62 17.09 15.19
N PRO A 44 -11.51 16.25 14.62
CA PRO A 44 -11.60 16.10 13.18
C PRO A 44 -12.06 17.40 12.52
N PRO A 45 -11.55 17.71 11.30
CA PRO A 45 -12.05 18.84 10.55
C PRO A 45 -13.53 18.63 10.18
N ALA A 46 -14.21 19.72 9.84
CA ALA A 46 -15.54 19.61 9.27
C ALA A 46 -15.50 18.71 8.02
N PRO A 47 -16.48 17.79 7.83
CA PRO A 47 -16.50 16.91 6.67
C PRO A 47 -16.48 17.73 5.37
N GLY A 48 -15.60 17.33 4.45
CA GLY A 48 -15.56 17.91 3.13
C GLY A 48 -16.90 17.72 2.40
N LYS A 49 -17.17 18.59 1.44
CA LYS A 49 -18.34 18.48 0.57
C LYS A 49 -17.94 18.46 -0.89
N ILE A 50 -18.64 17.65 -1.67
CA ILE A 50 -18.50 17.53 -3.12
C ILE A 50 -19.81 17.98 -3.75
N ALA A 51 -19.71 18.96 -4.66
CA ALA A 51 -20.86 19.39 -5.45
C ALA A 51 -21.22 18.30 -6.48
N VAL A 52 -22.50 17.98 -6.58
CA VAL A 52 -23.01 17.02 -7.54
C VAL A 52 -23.30 17.74 -8.85
N THR A 53 -22.63 17.34 -9.94
CA THR A 53 -22.73 18.05 -11.23
C THR A 53 -23.45 17.29 -12.34
N LYS A 54 -23.77 16.01 -12.13
CA LYS A 54 -24.32 15.14 -13.20
C LYS A 54 -25.83 15.01 -13.12
N ASP A 55 -26.35 14.66 -11.94
CA ASP A 55 -27.79 14.48 -11.72
C ASP A 55 -28.19 15.01 -10.33
N PRO A 56 -28.21 16.34 -10.15
CA PRO A 56 -28.47 16.95 -8.85
C PRO A 56 -29.93 16.79 -8.40
N GLU A 57 -30.87 16.58 -9.33
CA GLU A 57 -32.29 16.34 -9.01
C GLU A 57 -32.51 14.99 -8.33
N VAL A 58 -31.78 13.95 -8.75
CA VAL A 58 -31.86 12.61 -8.15
C VAL A 58 -30.87 12.46 -6.99
N CYS A 59 -29.63 12.92 -7.17
CA CYS A 59 -28.56 12.68 -6.21
C CYS A 59 -28.49 13.78 -5.12
N GLY A 60 -29.22 14.88 -5.24
CA GLY A 60 -29.09 16.06 -4.39
C GLY A 60 -27.92 16.96 -4.81
N GLN A 61 -27.89 18.19 -4.29
CA GLN A 61 -26.90 19.21 -4.72
C GLN A 61 -25.47 18.93 -4.25
N GLU A 62 -25.31 18.30 -3.08
CA GLU A 62 -24.01 18.07 -2.44
C GLU A 62 -23.96 16.69 -1.77
N LYS A 63 -22.74 16.14 -1.68
CA LYS A 63 -22.43 14.93 -0.92
C LYS A 63 -21.29 15.19 0.05
N VAL A 64 -21.26 14.43 1.14
CA VAL A 64 -20.09 14.37 2.01
C VAL A 64 -18.95 13.70 1.25
N ALA A 65 -17.77 14.32 1.32
CA ALA A 65 -16.56 13.83 0.70
C ALA A 65 -16.09 12.56 1.44
N PRO A 66 -15.93 11.40 0.76
CA PRO A 66 -15.66 10.12 1.40
C PRO A 66 -14.19 9.93 1.81
N GLU A 67 -13.30 10.87 1.47
CA GLU A 67 -11.86 10.79 1.73
C GLU A 67 -11.53 10.72 3.22
N LEU A 68 -12.32 11.39 4.06
CA LEU A 68 -12.17 11.34 5.51
C LEU A 68 -13.54 11.39 6.20
N LEU A 69 -13.95 10.24 6.72
CA LEU A 69 -15.16 10.08 7.51
C LEU A 69 -14.75 9.65 8.92
N VAL A 70 -15.00 10.53 9.89
CA VAL A 70 -14.66 10.31 11.29
C VAL A 70 -15.95 10.19 12.11
N ALA A 71 -16.10 9.06 12.80
CA ALA A 71 -17.22 8.83 13.70
C ALA A 71 -17.10 9.69 14.98
N ALA A 72 -18.19 9.85 15.73
CA ALA A 72 -18.17 10.54 17.02
C ALA A 72 -17.18 9.93 18.04
N SER A 73 -16.88 8.63 17.92
CA SER A 73 -15.86 7.93 18.72
C SER A 73 -14.41 8.17 18.26
N GLY A 74 -14.21 8.98 17.21
CA GLY A 74 -12.92 9.24 16.58
C GLY A 74 -12.49 8.18 15.56
N GLY A 75 -13.25 7.11 15.36
CA GLY A 75 -12.91 6.06 14.41
C GLY A 75 -12.98 6.53 12.95
N ILE A 76 -12.01 6.13 12.13
CA ILE A 76 -11.95 6.46 10.70
C ILE A 76 -12.59 5.32 9.88
N ALA A 77 -13.53 5.65 8.99
CA ALA A 77 -14.10 4.68 8.06
C ALA A 77 -13.21 4.49 6.82
N ASN A 78 -13.39 3.37 6.10
CA ASN A 78 -12.68 3.06 4.84
C ASN A 78 -11.14 3.04 4.94
N ALA A 79 -10.59 2.84 6.14
CA ALA A 79 -9.15 2.71 6.32
C ALA A 79 -8.60 1.46 5.61
N VAL A 80 -7.56 1.64 4.81
CA VAL A 80 -6.84 0.54 4.14
C VAL A 80 -5.55 0.24 4.91
N VAL A 81 -5.38 -1.00 5.33
CA VAL A 81 -4.14 -1.49 5.95
C VAL A 81 -3.36 -2.30 4.93
N SER A 82 -2.15 -1.85 4.60
CA SER A 82 -1.23 -2.57 3.72
C SER A 82 -0.07 -3.14 4.51
N VAL A 83 0.09 -4.46 4.46
CA VAL A 83 1.25 -5.15 5.04
C VAL A 83 2.27 -5.37 3.93
N LYS A 84 3.46 -4.81 4.09
CA LYS A 84 4.57 -5.00 3.14
C LYS A 84 5.43 -6.16 3.58
N ALA A 85 5.68 -7.10 2.68
CA ALA A 85 6.58 -8.22 2.89
C ALA A 85 7.29 -8.59 1.58
N SER A 86 8.52 -9.10 1.68
CA SER A 86 9.24 -9.68 0.55
C SER A 86 8.91 -11.15 0.31
N LYS A 87 8.39 -11.84 1.34
CA LYS A 87 7.90 -13.22 1.26
C LYS A 87 6.59 -13.37 2.02
N GLY A 88 5.69 -14.23 1.58
CA GLY A 88 4.46 -14.52 2.31
C GLY A 88 3.53 -15.49 1.57
N LYS A 89 2.26 -15.55 1.99
CA LYS A 89 1.26 -16.40 1.31
C LYS A 89 1.09 -16.02 -0.15
N LYS A 90 0.86 -17.00 -1.03
CA LYS A 90 0.54 -16.73 -2.43
C LYS A 90 -0.64 -15.74 -2.51
N LEU A 91 -0.45 -14.67 -3.26
CA LEU A 91 -1.51 -13.69 -3.52
C LEU A 91 -2.50 -14.31 -4.51
N GLU A 92 -3.75 -14.46 -4.09
CA GLU A 92 -4.85 -14.88 -4.95
C GLU A 92 -5.50 -13.61 -5.51
N VAL A 93 -5.42 -13.41 -6.83
CA VAL A 93 -6.14 -12.32 -7.50
C VAL A 93 -7.55 -12.85 -7.78
N PRO A 94 -8.61 -12.15 -7.33
CA PRO A 94 -9.98 -12.50 -7.68
C PRO A 94 -10.16 -12.59 -9.21
N ALA A 95 -10.95 -13.56 -9.67
CA ALA A 95 -11.28 -13.74 -11.08
C ALA A 95 -12.11 -12.59 -11.65
#